data_AF-A0A3S1F3J4-F1
#
_entry.id   AF-A0A3S1F3J4-F1
#
_cell.length_a   1.000
_cell.length_b   1.000
_cell.length_c   1.000
_cell.angle_alpha   90.00
_cell.angle_beta   90.00
_cell.angle_gamma   90.00
#
_symmetry.space_group_name_H-M   'P 1'
#
loop_
_entity.id
_entity.type
_entity.pdbx_description
1 polymer ?
#
loop_
_entity_poly.entity_id
_entity_poly.type
_entity_poly.pdbx_seq_one_letter_code
_entity_poly.pdbx_strand_id
1 'polypeptide(L)' 'MKSVILSSVLPLAVVVSTTAGLVEKAFAAEPDKQFFQSVEGKWVGPGEIVAGKYKGTKFTCSFTGSTPDGK' A
#
# COMPACT_ATOMS: atom_id res chain seq x y z
N MET A 1 50.90 -49.07 -9.24
CA MET A 1 51.82 -47.93 -9.09
C MET A 1 50.96 -46.73 -8.71
N LYS A 2 50.85 -46.47 -7.40
CA LYS A 2 51.46 -45.32 -6.71
C LYS A 2 50.75 -44.01 -7.04
N SER A 3 50.05 -43.52 -6.01
CA SER A 3 49.48 -42.20 -5.70
C SER A 3 50.15 -41.01 -6.43
N VAL A 4 49.58 -39.81 -6.54
CA VAL A 4 49.13 -38.96 -5.42
C VAL A 4 48.44 -37.68 -5.96
N ILE A 5 47.54 -37.09 -5.14
CA ILE A 5 47.11 -35.66 -5.04
C ILE A 5 46.50 -34.98 -6.29
N LEU A 6 45.59 -34.01 -6.26
CA LEU A 6 44.91 -33.11 -5.31
C LEU A 6 43.47 -32.99 -5.89
N SER A 7 42.39 -32.60 -5.24
CA SER A 7 42.22 -31.52 -4.30
C SER A 7 40.80 -31.64 -3.75
N SER A 8 40.72 -31.93 -2.47
CA SER A 8 39.63 -31.48 -1.61
C SER A 8 39.35 -30.00 -1.84
N VAL A 9 38.10 -29.63 -2.13
CA VAL A 9 37.33 -28.63 -1.36
C VAL A 9 35.93 -28.49 -1.98
N LEU A 10 34.94 -29.00 -1.25
CA LEU A 10 33.53 -28.71 -1.43
C LEU A 10 33.26 -27.37 -0.73
N PRO A 11 32.86 -26.27 -1.40
CA PRO A 11 32.35 -25.12 -0.67
C PRO A 11 30.85 -25.35 -0.42
N LEU A 12 30.54 -25.82 0.78
CA LEU A 12 29.20 -25.75 1.35
C LEU A 12 28.94 -24.26 1.68
N ALA A 13 28.49 -23.49 0.69
CA ALA A 13 28.09 -22.10 0.90
C ALA A 13 26.71 -22.07 1.57
N VAL A 14 26.68 -22.17 2.91
CA VAL A 14 25.48 -21.87 3.70
C VAL A 14 25.30 -20.36 3.69
N VAL A 15 24.42 -19.86 2.84
CA VAL A 15 23.93 -18.49 2.90
C VAL A 15 23.03 -18.37 4.14
N VAL A 16 23.61 -17.90 5.25
CA VAL A 16 22.82 -17.46 6.40
C VAL A 16 22.19 -16.13 6.00
N SER A 17 20.98 -16.20 5.45
CA SER A 17 20.11 -15.04 5.31
C SER A 17 19.73 -14.56 6.70
N THR A 18 20.54 -13.67 7.28
CA THR A 18 20.11 -12.86 8.41
C THR A 18 19.00 -11.96 7.90
N THR A 19 17.76 -12.41 8.02
CA THR A 19 16.62 -11.49 8.07
C THR A 19 16.75 -10.72 9.37
N ALA A 20 17.68 -9.76 9.40
CA ALA A 20 17.59 -8.65 10.32
C ALA A 20 16.24 -8.02 10.02
N GLY A 21 15.24 -8.37 10.83
CA GLY A 21 13.92 -7.79 10.71
C GLY A 21 14.12 -6.29 10.74
N LEU A 22 13.86 -5.63 9.61
CA LEU A 22 13.53 -4.23 9.65
C LEU A 22 12.36 -4.17 10.62
N VAL A 23 12.61 -3.67 11.84
CA VAL A 23 11.56 -3.04 12.63
C VAL A 23 11.21 -1.81 11.82
N GLU A 24 10.37 -2.02 10.81
CA GLU A 24 9.73 -0.94 10.09
C GLU A 24 8.86 -0.27 11.14
N LYS A 25 9.21 0.97 11.47
CA LYS A 25 8.46 1.76 12.42
C LYS A 25 7.03 1.81 11.88
N ALA A 26 6.10 1.13 12.56
CA ALA A 26 4.70 1.21 12.21
C ALA A 26 4.28 2.68 12.34
N PHE A 27 4.16 3.37 11.20
CA PHE A 27 3.62 4.73 11.14
C PHE A 27 2.12 4.62 11.35
N ALA A 28 1.72 4.41 12.60
CA ALA A 28 0.33 4.49 12.98
C ALA A 28 -0.10 5.96 12.94
N ALA A 29 -1.07 6.26 12.08
CA ALA A 29 -2.01 7.38 12.12
C ALA A 29 -1.55 8.80 11.70
N GLU A 30 -0.27 9.20 11.78
CA GLU A 30 0.10 10.60 11.51
C GLU A 30 0.03 11.04 10.03
N PRO A 31 0.59 10.31 9.04
CA PRO A 31 0.53 10.72 7.64
C PRO A 31 -0.90 10.73 7.09
N ASP A 32 -1.68 9.72 7.45
CA ASP A 32 -3.04 9.54 6.96
C ASP A 32 -3.97 10.65 7.46
N LYS A 33 -3.79 11.12 8.70
CA LYS A 33 -4.57 12.22 9.27
C LYS A 33 -4.42 13.51 8.45
N GLN A 34 -3.20 13.87 8.07
CA GLN A 34 -2.96 15.08 7.27
C GLN A 34 -3.58 14.94 5.87
N PHE A 35 -3.45 13.77 5.26
CA PHE A 35 -4.10 13.48 3.98
C PHE A 35 -5.63 13.60 4.07
N PHE A 36 -6.26 12.98 5.07
CA PHE A 36 -7.72 13.04 5.25
C PHE A 36 -8.23 14.45 5.51
N GLN A 37 -7.50 15.24 6.29
CA GLN A 37 -7.80 16.67 6.47
C GLN A 37 -7.66 17.46 5.16
N SER A 38 -6.76 17.06 4.25
CA SER A 38 -6.63 17.73 2.95
C SER A 38 -7.76 17.40 1.97
N VAL A 39 -8.46 16.28 2.17
CA VAL A 39 -9.55 15.81 1.29
C VAL A 39 -10.95 15.91 1.93
N GLU A 40 -11.07 16.58 3.07
CA GLU A 40 -12.37 16.92 3.63
C GLU A 40 -12.96 18.19 2.97
N GLY A 41 -14.27 18.38 3.08
CA GLY A 41 -14.96 19.55 2.53
C GLY A 41 -16.07 19.21 1.51
N LYS A 42 -16.40 20.20 0.68
CA LYS A 42 -17.49 20.11 -0.31
C LYS A 42 -16.94 19.85 -1.70
N TRP A 43 -17.36 18.75 -2.29
CA TRP A 43 -17.00 18.31 -3.63
C TRP A 43 -18.21 18.50 -4.54
N VAL A 44 -18.02 19.20 -5.66
CA VAL A 44 -19.07 19.39 -6.65
C VAL A 44 -18.53 18.97 -8.01
N GLY A 45 -19.27 18.12 -8.73
CA GLY A 45 -18.82 17.62 -10.01
C GLY A 45 -19.94 17.05 -10.88
N PRO A 46 -19.68 16.87 -12.18
CA PRO A 46 -20.62 16.22 -13.07
C PRO A 46 -20.75 14.73 -12.74
N GLY A 47 -21.95 14.20 -12.85
CA GLY A 47 -22.27 12.78 -12.71
C GLY A 47 -23.17 12.30 -13.83
N GLU A 48 -23.14 11.00 -14.10
CA GLU A 48 -24.04 10.34 -15.04
C GLU A 48 -24.56 9.04 -14.43
N ILE A 49 -25.86 8.79 -14.57
CA ILE A 49 -26.47 7.55 -14.10
C ILE A 49 -26.07 6.43 -15.07
N VAL A 50 -25.38 5.40 -14.57
CA VAL A 50 -24.83 4.32 -15.43
C VAL A 50 -25.78 3.13 -15.63
N ALA A 51 -26.83 3.01 -14.82
CA ALA A 51 -27.74 1.86 -14.84
C ALA A 51 -29.18 2.21 -14.45
N GLY A 52 -30.13 1.35 -14.83
CA GLY A 52 -31.55 1.48 -14.48
C GLY A 52 -32.35 2.42 -15.41
N LYS A 53 -33.57 2.76 -14.98
CA LYS A 53 -34.55 3.56 -15.76
C LYS A 53 -34.00 4.90 -16.24
N TYR A 54 -33.07 5.49 -15.49
CA TYR A 54 -32.53 6.83 -15.75
C TYR A 54 -31.11 6.80 -16.32
N LYS A 55 -30.65 5.66 -16.86
CA LYS A 55 -29.33 5.52 -17.48
C LYS A 55 -29.08 6.62 -18.53
N GLY A 56 -27.91 7.25 -18.50
CA GLY A 56 -27.49 8.34 -19.37
C GLY A 56 -27.90 9.74 -18.90
N THR A 57 -28.66 9.84 -17.81
CA THR A 57 -29.04 11.14 -17.25
C THR A 57 -27.83 11.79 -16.59
N LYS A 58 -27.54 13.03 -16.99
CA LYS A 58 -26.48 13.86 -16.42
C LYS A 58 -27.00 14.68 -15.25
N PHE A 59 -26.20 14.85 -14.21
CA PHE A 59 -26.53 15.63 -13.04
C PHE A 59 -25.27 16.27 -12.44
N THR A 60 -25.46 17.17 -11.48
CA THR A 60 -24.37 17.69 -10.65
C THR A 60 -24.42 16.98 -9.30
N CYS A 61 -23.36 16.23 -8.98
CA CYS A 61 -23.17 15.61 -7.68
C CYS A 61 -22.59 16.65 -6.71
N SER A 62 -23.12 16.72 -5.50
CA SER A 62 -22.54 17.47 -4.39
C SER A 62 -22.30 16.52 -3.23
N PHE A 63 -21.05 16.31 -2.84
CA PHE A 63 -20.65 15.46 -1.73
C PHE A 63 -20.01 16.30 -0.63
N THR A 64 -20.40 16.06 0.62
CA THR A 64 -19.76 16.68 1.78
C THR A 64 -19.02 15.59 2.54
N GLY A 65 -17.69 15.64 2.50
CA GLY A 65 -16.83 14.78 3.33
C GLY A 65 -16.46 15.53 4.60
N SER A 66 -16.67 14.90 5.76
CA SER A 66 -16.29 15.46 7.05
C SER A 66 -15.61 14.39 7.89
N THR A 67 -14.51 14.74 8.55
CA THR A 67 -13.88 13.87 9.54
C THR A 67 -14.81 13.75 10.76
N PRO A 68 -15.19 12.53 11.21
CA PRO A 68 -16.01 12.35 12.41
C PRO A 68 -15.29 12.87 13.66
N ASP A 69 -16.03 13.55 14.54
CA ASP A 69 -15.52 13.99 15.85
C ASP A 69 -15.35 12.77 16.77
N GLY A 70 -14.16 12.17 16.71
CA GLY A 70 -13.57 11.20 17.64
C GLY A 70 -14.55 10.35 18.47
N LYS A 71 -14.88 9.15 17.96
CA LYS A 71 -15.25 7.99 18.77
C LYS A 71 -14.53 6.75 18.28
#